data_AF-C3YKT6-F1
#
_entry.id   AF-C3YKT6-F1
#
_cell.length_a   1.000
_cell.length_b   1.000
_cell.length_c   1.000
_cell.angle_alpha   90.00
_cell.angle_beta   90.00
_cell.angle_gamma   90.00
#
_symmetry.space_group_name_H-M   'P 1'
#
loop_
_entity.id
_entity.type
_entity.pdbx_description
1 polymer ?
#
loop_
_entity_poly.entity_id
_entity_poly.type
_entity_poly.pdbx_seq_one_letter_code
_entity_poly.pdbx_strand_id
1 'polypeptide(L)'
;EVAYPVMCGDNQGLLIWKKFICPGIHSRCIKYNGMMRTPKEFVVEAGKAGLKDWKRAIRINGTMIRRMMETGELDYYQHEQVCSKTCRSNRFDVPSGVALQLS
;
A
#
# COMPACT_ATOMS: atom_id res chain seq x y z
N GLU A 1 -12.12 -1.92 13.21
CA GLU A 1 -11.65 -1.52 11.86
C GLU A 1 -10.19 -1.93 11.74
N VAL A 2 -9.77 -2.66 10.70
CA VAL A 2 -8.36 -3.08 10.55
C VAL A 2 -7.56 -1.91 9.99
N ALA A 3 -6.51 -1.53 10.69
CA ALA A 3 -5.68 -0.41 10.31
C ALA A 3 -4.21 -0.64 10.70
N TYR A 4 -3.29 -0.10 9.91
CA TYR A 4 -1.85 -0.29 10.07
C TYR A 4 -1.16 1.06 10.31
N PRO A 5 -0.36 1.21 11.37
CA PRO A 5 0.50 2.37 11.52
C PRO A 5 1.45 2.47 10.33
N VAL A 6 1.46 3.63 9.68
CA VAL A 6 2.33 3.90 8.54
C VAL A 6 3.23 5.09 8.82
N MET A 7 4.45 5.04 8.29
CA MET A 7 5.40 6.14 8.34
C MET A 7 5.91 6.46 6.95
N CYS A 8 6.19 7.74 6.69
CA CYS A 8 6.92 8.20 5.52
C CYS A 8 7.82 9.37 5.92
N GLY A 9 9.14 9.17 5.90
CA GLY A 9 10.04 10.10 6.59
C GLY A 9 9.66 10.20 8.07
N ASP A 10 9.46 11.43 8.55
CA ASP A 10 9.05 11.70 9.94
C ASP A 10 7.52 11.74 10.12
N ASN A 11 6.75 11.70 9.03
CA ASN A 11 5.29 11.72 9.11
C ASN A 11 4.78 10.34 9.55
N GLN A 12 3.87 10.34 10.51
CA GLN A 12 3.19 9.16 11.00
C GLN A 12 1.68 9.26 10.71
N GLY A 13 1.10 8.18 10.18
CA GLY A 13 -0.31 8.10 9.86
C GLY A 13 -0.87 6.71 10.12
N LEU A 14 -2.13 6.52 9.77
CA LEU A 14 -2.82 5.23 9.93
C LEU A 14 -3.47 4.80 8.62
N LEU A 15 -3.00 3.71 8.03
CA LEU A 15 -3.60 3.12 6.83
C LEU A 15 -4.84 2.32 7.21
N ILE A 16 -6.00 2.75 6.74
CA ILE A 16 -7.29 2.11 6.92
C ILE A 16 -7.46 1.03 5.85
N TRP A 17 -7.28 -0.24 6.21
CA TRP A 17 -7.15 -1.33 5.23
C TRP A 17 -8.38 -1.48 4.34
N LYS A 18 -9.60 -1.36 4.90
CA LYS A 18 -10.85 -1.41 4.12
C LYS A 18 -10.98 -0.32 3.05
N LYS A 19 -10.20 0.75 3.13
CA LYS A 19 -10.14 1.82 2.13
C LYS A 19 -8.96 1.64 1.16
N PHE A 20 -8.05 0.71 1.43
CA PHE A 20 -6.87 0.46 0.61
C PHE A 20 -7.21 -0.44 -0.59
N ILE A 21 -7.85 0.14 -1.60
CA ILE A 21 -8.30 -0.53 -2.83
C ILE A 21 -7.28 -0.36 -3.95
N CYS A 22 -7.08 -1.41 -4.76
CA CYS A 22 -6.20 -1.41 -5.93
C CYS A 22 -6.52 -0.25 -6.90
N PRO A 23 -5.53 0.52 -7.40
CA PRO A 23 -4.07 0.36 -7.24
C PRO A 23 -3.47 1.13 -6.05
N GLY A 24 -4.29 1.60 -5.12
CA GLY A 24 -3.89 2.26 -3.88
C GLY A 24 -3.52 3.73 -4.04
N ILE A 25 -2.75 4.11 -5.08
CA ILE A 25 -2.10 5.43 -5.19
C ILE A 25 -3.02 6.64 -5.01
N HIS A 26 -4.27 6.57 -5.49
CA HIS A 26 -5.27 7.63 -5.39
C HIS A 26 -6.41 7.30 -4.42
N SER A 27 -6.33 6.19 -3.69
CA SER A 27 -7.33 5.87 -2.68
C SER A 27 -7.08 6.68 -1.41
N ARG A 28 -8.10 7.39 -0.91
CA ARG A 28 -8.04 8.07 0.38
C ARG A 28 -8.12 7.03 1.51
N CYS A 29 -6.98 6.45 1.84
CA CYS A 29 -6.87 5.34 2.77
C CYS A 29 -5.93 5.59 3.95
N ILE A 30 -5.23 6.74 4.03
CA ILE A 30 -4.33 7.06 5.15
C ILE A 30 -4.93 8.19 5.96
N LYS A 31 -5.18 7.97 7.25
CA LYS A 31 -5.54 9.05 8.18
C LYS A 31 -4.26 9.74 8.65
N TYR A 32 -4.12 11.02 8.35
CA TYR A 32 -2.98 11.85 8.72
C TYR A 32 -3.47 13.27 9.05
N ASN A 33 -3.03 13.82 10.19
CA ASN A 33 -3.44 15.13 10.70
C ASN A 33 -4.97 15.35 10.69
N GLY A 34 -5.72 14.34 11.13
CA GLY A 34 -7.19 14.37 11.19
C GLY A 34 -7.90 14.23 9.83
N MET A 35 -7.18 14.17 8.72
CA MET A 35 -7.73 14.09 7.37
C MET A 35 -7.41 12.76 6.69
N MET A 36 -8.26 12.35 5.74
CA MET A 36 -7.97 11.21 4.87
C MET A 36 -7.13 11.66 3.67
N ARG A 37 -5.91 11.13 3.57
CA ARG A 37 -4.95 11.33 2.50
C ARG A 37 -4.82 10.09 1.64
N THR A 38 -4.44 10.30 0.38
CA THR A 38 -3.97 9.25 -0.52
C THR A 38 -2.51 8.90 -0.21
N PRO A 39 -2.03 7.70 -0.60
CA PRO A 39 -0.61 7.37 -0.51
C PRO A 39 0.28 8.39 -1.23
N LYS A 40 -0.14 8.90 -2.39
CA LYS A 40 0.60 9.94 -3.11
C LYS A 40 0.71 11.23 -2.30
N GLU A 41 -0.40 11.74 -1.77
CA GLU A 41 -0.41 12.96 -0.96
C GLU A 41 0.45 12.81 0.30
N PHE A 42 0.34 11.68 0.99
CA PHE A 42 1.12 11.41 2.20
C PHE A 42 2.64 11.42 1.93
N VAL A 43 3.08 10.88 0.80
CA VAL A 43 4.49 10.90 0.36
C VAL A 43 4.94 12.32 -0.01
N VAL A 44 4.09 13.10 -0.68
CA VAL A 44 4.38 14.49 -1.03
C VAL A 44 4.50 15.36 0.23
N GLU A 45 3.57 15.21 1.18
CA GLU A 45 3.58 15.91 2.47
C GLU A 45 4.78 15.54 3.35
N ALA A 46 5.37 14.37 3.14
CA ALA A 46 6.62 13.95 3.79
C ALA A 46 7.88 14.49 3.08
N GLY A 47 7.75 15.35 2.07
CA GLY A 47 8.88 15.87 1.29
C GLY A 47 9.56 14.80 0.43
N LYS A 48 8.90 13.66 0.16
CA LYS A 48 9.45 12.54 -0.62
C LYS A 48 8.92 12.48 -2.05
N ALA A 49 8.42 13.60 -2.58
CA ALA A 49 7.86 13.69 -3.94
C ALA A 49 8.86 13.27 -5.06
N GLY A 50 10.17 13.42 -4.83
CA GLY A 50 11.20 12.93 -5.76
C GLY A 50 11.23 11.40 -5.90
N LEU A 51 10.73 10.67 -4.90
CA LEU A 51 10.58 9.22 -4.98
C LEU A 51 9.29 8.87 -5.72
N LYS A 52 9.43 8.53 -7.01
CA LYS A 52 8.31 8.17 -7.91
C LYS A 52 7.62 6.83 -7.58
N ASP A 53 7.97 6.20 -6.46
CA ASP A 53 7.42 4.92 -5.99
C ASP A 53 6.90 5.07 -4.55
N TRP A 54 5.60 5.35 -4.42
CA TRP A 54 4.95 5.55 -3.12
C TRP A 54 5.02 4.29 -2.24
N LYS A 55 5.06 3.08 -2.82
CA LYS A 55 5.12 1.82 -2.07
C LYS A 55 6.47 1.62 -1.39
N ARG A 56 7.53 2.24 -1.93
CA ARG A 56 8.87 2.29 -1.30
C ARG A 56 9.01 3.41 -0.28
N ALA A 57 8.27 4.51 -0.46
CA ALA A 57 8.30 5.64 0.47
C ALA A 57 7.58 5.35 1.79
N ILE A 58 6.47 4.61 1.75
CA ILE A 58 5.63 4.34 2.92
C ILE A 58 6.04 3.01 3.55
N ARG A 59 6.16 3.00 4.88
CA ARG A 59 6.57 1.85 5.68
C ARG A 59 5.54 1.52 6.76
N ILE A 60 5.33 0.23 7.03
CA ILE A 60 4.60 -0.27 8.21
C ILE A 60 5.65 -0.96 9.09
N ASN A 61 5.75 -0.55 10.36
CA ASN A 61 6.74 -1.09 11.31
C ASN A 61 8.17 -1.13 10.73
N GLY A 62 8.56 -0.10 9.98
CA GLY A 62 9.88 -0.02 9.34
C GLY A 62 10.02 -0.78 8.01
N THR A 63 9.08 -1.64 7.63
CA THR A 63 9.10 -2.40 6.37
C THR A 63 8.36 -1.66 5.27
N MET A 64 8.94 -1.55 4.08
CA MET A 64 8.29 -0.91 2.93
C MET A 64 6.99 -1.64 2.53
N ILE A 65 5.92 -0.89 2.23
CA ILE A 65 4.67 -1.46 1.71
C ILE A 65 4.94 -2.36 0.51
N ARG A 66 5.85 -1.96 -0.38
CA ARG A 66 6.24 -2.76 -1.54
C ARG A 66 6.68 -4.18 -1.15
N ARG A 67 7.53 -4.33 -0.14
CA ARG A 67 8.03 -5.63 0.32
C ARG A 67 6.92 -6.47 0.95
N MET A 68 6.04 -5.84 1.75
CA MET A 68 4.90 -6.55 2.35
C MET A 68 3.91 -7.04 1.28
N MET A 69 3.73 -6.27 0.20
CA MET A 69 2.92 -6.69 -0.94
C MET A 69 3.57 -7.80 -1.76
N GLU A 70 4.89 -7.76 -1.95
CA GLU A 70 5.63 -8.79 -2.67
C GLU A 70 5.66 -10.13 -1.89
N THR A 71 5.60 -10.09 -0.56
CA THR A 71 5.59 -11.27 0.33
C THR A 71 4.18 -11.79 0.65
N GLY A 72 3.13 -11.02 0.34
CA GLY A 72 1.74 -11.36 0.66
C GLY A 72 1.31 -11.01 2.10
N GLU A 73 2.19 -10.40 2.90
CA GLU A 73 1.86 -9.92 4.26
C GLU A 73 0.84 -8.75 4.24
N LEU A 74 0.75 -8.02 3.13
CA LEU A 74 -0.22 -6.97 2.91
C LEU A 74 -0.76 -7.05 1.48
N ASP A 75 -2.08 -7.05 1.31
CA ASP A 75 -2.70 -6.89 0.00
C ASP A 75 -3.81 -5.83 0.02
N TYR A 76 -4.26 -5.39 -1.15
CA TYR A 76 -5.42 -4.50 -1.24
C TYR A 76 -6.67 -5.19 -0.73
N TYR A 77 -7.56 -4.40 -0.15
CA TYR A 77 -8.86 -4.91 0.27
C TYR A 77 -9.66 -5.39 -0.95
N GLN A 78 -10.12 -6.65 -0.89
CA GLN A 78 -10.86 -7.33 -1.96
C GLN A 78 -10.14 -7.35 -3.32
N HIS A 79 -8.81 -7.47 -3.34
CA HIS A 79 -8.02 -7.41 -4.57
C HIS A 79 -8.43 -8.44 -5.64
N GLU A 80 -8.83 -9.65 -5.22
CA GLU A 80 -9.31 -10.70 -6.13
C GLU A 80 -10.56 -10.25 -6.94
N GLN A 81 -11.43 -9.44 -6.33
CA GLN A 81 -12.63 -8.93 -6.98
C GLN A 81 -12.40 -7.57 -7.65
N VAL A 82 -11.51 -6.75 -7.07
CA VAL A 82 -11.27 -5.37 -7.48
C VAL A 82 -9.79 -5.18 -7.77
N CYS A 83 -9.37 -5.57 -8.97
CA CYS A 83 -8.02 -5.34 -9.49
C CYS A 83 -8.06 -4.42 -10.70
N SER A 84 -7.26 -3.34 -10.66
CA SER A 84 -7.10 -2.41 -11.78
C SER A 84 -6.11 -2.90 -12.85
N LYS A 85 -5.42 -4.03 -12.61
CA LYS A 85 -4.28 -4.54 -13.40
C LYS A 85 -3.09 -3.59 -13.54
N THR A 86 -3.09 -2.46 -12.82
CA THR A 86 -2.00 -1.47 -12.77
C THR A 86 -1.34 -1.40 -11.39
N CYS A 87 -1.66 -2.34 -10.49
CA CYS A 87 -1.12 -2.41 -9.14
C CYS A 87 0.31 -2.91 -9.04
N ARG A 88 0.83 -3.66 -10.02
CA ARG A 88 2.20 -4.16 -10.04
C ARG A 88 3.06 -3.26 -10.93
N SER A 89 3.98 -2.53 -10.32
CA SER A 89 4.79 -1.52 -11.01
C SER A 89 6.10 -2.08 -11.62
N ASN A 90 6.44 -3.34 -11.35
CA ASN A 90 7.51 -4.06 -12.03
C ASN A 90 6.97 -5.37 -12.60
N ARG A 91 7.21 -5.60 -13.89
CA ARG A 91 7.13 -6.93 -14.51
C ARG A 91 8.17 -7.85 -13.86
N PHE A 92 7.71 -8.69 -12.94
CA PHE A 92 8.19 -10.06 -12.85
C PHE A 92 6.92 -10.90 -12.85
N ASP A 93 6.70 -11.60 -13.96
CA ASP A 93 5.65 -12.59 -14.11
C ASP A 93 5.92 -13.73 -13.11
N VAL A 94 5.46 -13.56 -11.88
CA VAL A 94 5.16 -14.67 -10.99
C VAL A 94 3.71 -15.04 -11.28
N PRO A 95 3.43 -16.26 -11.78
CA PRO A 95 2.07 -16.70 -12.06
C PRO A 95 1.21 -16.52 -10.80
N SER A 96 0.13 -15.76 -10.93
CA SER A 96 -0.93 -15.73 -9.95
C SER A 96 -1.52 -17.14 -9.87
N GLY A 97 -1.20 -17.90 -8.82
CA GLY A 97 -1.78 -19.22 -8.60
C GLY A 97 -0.84 -20.20 -7.94
N VAL A 98 -0.51 -19.99 -6.67
CA VAL A 98 -0.38 -21.12 -5.75
C VAL A 98 -1.34 -20.84 -4.60
N ALA A 99 -2.60 -21.18 -4.84
CA ALA A 99 -3.44 -21.59 -3.72
C ALA A 99 -2.69 -22.72 -3.02
N LEU A 100 -2.45 -22.57 -1.73
CA LEU A 100 -2.10 -23.68 -0.86
C LEU A 100 -3.21 -24.73 -0.98
N GLN A 101 -3.04 -25.71 -1.87
CA GLN A 101 -3.79 -26.95 -1.80
C GLN A 101 -3.10 -27.79 -0.72
N LEU A 102 -3.55 -27.63 0.52
CA LEU A 102 -3.36 -28.65 1.54
C LEU A 102 -4.25 -29.84 1.16
N SER A 103 -3.64 -30.95 0.77
CA SER A 103 -4.18 -32.33 0.83
C SER A 103 -3.01 -33.30 0.74
#